data_AF-A0A816ZF23-F1
#
_entry.id   AF-A0A816ZF23-F1
#
_cell.length_a   1.000
_cell.length_b   1.000
_cell.length_c   1.000
_cell.angle_alpha   90.00
_cell.angle_beta   90.00
_cell.angle_gamma   90.00
#
_symmetry.space_group_name_H-M   'P 1'
#
loop_
_entity.id
_entity.type
_entity.pdbx_description
1 polymer ?
#
loop_
_entity_poly.entity_id
_entity_poly.type
_entity_poly.pdbx_seq_one_letter_code
_entity_poly.pdbx_strand_id
1 'polypeptide(L)'
;MKYFFDKSELLASFIHCHGTYLWCIDEIDRLYREAKGATFKAQLVESSPFYTSTYGYKLGLKLFLNGDLDGFNKFLSLHITVMKGNYDPLLNWPFQYSIIICLYDMSEQHHHVIHTIKPKEYDECFKQPQADTNPYVQITNFCPLELVFGKQYAYVQNDKMFIKIFISFEKYNENVIKQWIEIQSNGYPVNKELEILEALHKQE
;
A
#
# COMPACT_ATOMS: atom_id res chain seq x y z
N MET A 1 -32.22 -14.00 -16.21
CA MET A 1 -30.83 -14.12 -15.74
C MET A 1 -30.71 -13.36 -14.43
N LYS A 2 -30.46 -14.05 -13.30
CA LYS A 2 -30.07 -13.38 -12.05
C LYS A 2 -28.56 -13.24 -12.07
N TYR A 3 -28.07 -12.01 -12.26
CA TYR A 3 -26.66 -11.71 -12.06
C TYR A 3 -26.36 -11.86 -10.57
N PHE A 4 -25.70 -12.95 -10.19
CA PHE A 4 -25.04 -13.05 -8.90
C PHE A 4 -23.75 -12.26 -9.03
N PHE A 5 -23.79 -10.98 -8.67
CA PHE A 5 -22.55 -10.25 -8.37
C PHE A 5 -22.01 -10.79 -7.05
N ASP A 6 -20.76 -11.24 -7.06
CA ASP A 6 -20.05 -11.57 -5.84
C ASP A 6 -19.98 -10.31 -4.96
N LYS A 7 -20.32 -10.43 -3.68
CA LYS A 7 -20.20 -9.31 -2.72
C LYS A 7 -18.76 -8.79 -2.64
N SER A 8 -17.77 -9.63 -2.93
CA SER A 8 -16.36 -9.22 -3.00
C SER A 8 -16.08 -8.23 -4.14
N GLU A 9 -16.70 -8.43 -5.32
CA GLU A 9 -16.62 -7.51 -6.46
C GLU A 9 -17.37 -6.20 -6.20
N LEU A 10 -18.51 -6.27 -5.50
CA LEU A 10 -19.25 -5.07 -5.10
C LEU A 10 -18.46 -4.22 -4.11
N LEU A 11 -17.77 -4.81 -3.13
CA LEU A 11 -16.90 -4.06 -2.22
C LEU A 11 -15.67 -3.48 -2.94
N ALA A 12 -15.08 -4.24 -3.87
CA ALA A 12 -14.00 -3.73 -4.72
C ALA A 12 -14.44 -2.57 -5.62
N SER A 13 -15.73 -2.51 -6.01
CA SER A 13 -16.30 -1.41 -6.81
C SER A 13 -16.43 -0.08 -6.05
N PHE A 14 -16.27 -0.05 -4.73
CA PHE A 14 -16.31 1.19 -3.93
C PHE A 14 -14.93 1.73 -3.53
N ILE A 15 -13.84 0.99 -3.79
CA ILE A 15 -12.49 1.45 -3.47
C ILE A 15 -11.89 2.14 -4.71
N HIS A 16 -12.53 3.22 -5.15
CA HIS A 16 -11.99 4.13 -6.15
C HIS A 16 -11.11 5.16 -5.46
N CYS A 17 -9.81 5.06 -5.69
CA CYS A 17 -8.87 5.59 -4.72
C CYS A 17 -8.27 6.96 -5.14
N HIS A 18 -8.56 7.48 -6.34
CA HIS A 18 -7.92 8.71 -6.87
C HIS A 18 -6.40 8.71 -6.65
N GLY A 19 -5.76 7.57 -6.91
CA GLY A 19 -4.35 7.31 -6.64
C GLY A 19 -4.03 6.92 -5.20
N THR A 20 -4.98 6.92 -4.27
CA THR A 20 -4.76 6.78 -2.83
C THR A 20 -5.59 5.67 -2.18
N TYR A 21 -4.95 4.65 -1.61
CA TYR A 21 -5.61 3.58 -0.85
C TYR A 21 -5.12 3.54 0.59
N LEU A 22 -6.03 3.61 1.57
CA LEU A 22 -5.72 3.45 2.99
C LEU A 22 -6.17 2.06 3.47
N TRP A 23 -5.22 1.27 3.94
CA TRP A 23 -5.46 -0.05 4.50
C TRP A 23 -5.41 0.03 6.03
N CYS A 24 -6.56 -0.17 6.67
CA CYS A 24 -6.67 -0.43 8.10
C CYS A 24 -6.59 -1.93 8.34
N ILE A 25 -5.70 -2.34 9.24
CA ILE A 25 -5.55 -3.73 9.66
C ILE A 25 -5.92 -3.79 11.14
N ASP A 26 -7.07 -4.41 11.42
CA ASP A 26 -7.59 -4.63 12.77
C ASP A 26 -7.05 -5.92 13.38
N GLU A 27 -7.13 -6.05 14.70
CA GLU A 27 -6.71 -7.23 15.46
C GLU A 27 -5.22 -7.57 15.27
N ILE A 28 -4.39 -6.56 15.03
CA ILE A 28 -2.98 -6.70 14.63
C ILE A 28 -2.14 -7.43 15.70
N ASP A 29 -2.45 -7.27 16.99
CA ASP A 29 -1.75 -7.95 18.09
C ASP A 29 -2.06 -9.45 18.10
N ARG A 30 -3.29 -9.85 17.75
CA ARG A 30 -3.63 -11.27 17.56
C ARG A 30 -2.91 -11.82 16.34
N LEU A 31 -3.04 -11.14 15.20
CA LEU A 31 -2.47 -11.57 13.93
C LEU A 31 -0.94 -11.70 14.01
N TYR A 32 -0.26 -10.78 14.69
CA TYR A 32 1.19 -10.86 14.88
C TYR A 32 1.61 -12.03 15.77
N ARG A 33 0.87 -12.32 16.85
CA ARG A 33 1.13 -13.50 17.69
C ARG A 33 0.97 -14.80 16.92
N GLU A 34 -0.09 -14.90 16.12
CA GLU A 34 -0.33 -16.04 15.24
C GLU A 34 0.80 -16.20 14.21
N ALA A 35 1.22 -15.10 13.57
CA ALA A 35 2.31 -15.11 12.60
C ALA A 35 3.65 -15.60 13.18
N LYS A 36 3.94 -15.36 14.46
CA LYS A 36 5.15 -15.91 15.11
C LYS A 36 5.11 -17.41 15.34
N GLY A 37 3.92 -17.97 15.56
CA GLY A 37 3.75 -19.37 15.99
C GLY A 37 3.35 -20.34 14.88
N ALA A 38 3.11 -19.88 13.65
CA ALA A 38 2.33 -20.63 12.68
C ALA A 38 3.00 -20.84 11.32
N THR A 39 2.33 -21.65 10.49
CA THR A 39 2.64 -21.93 9.08
C THR A 39 2.53 -20.67 8.22
N PHE A 40 3.19 -20.65 7.05
CA PHE A 40 3.28 -19.49 6.14
C PHE A 40 1.94 -18.78 5.85
N LYS A 41 0.83 -19.51 5.68
CA LYS A 41 -0.50 -18.90 5.44
C LYS A 41 -1.02 -18.06 6.60
N ALA A 42 -0.65 -18.40 7.83
CA ALA A 42 -1.01 -17.64 9.03
C ALA A 42 -0.01 -16.50 9.32
N GLN A 43 1.01 -16.31 8.48
CA GLN A 43 2.01 -15.25 8.62
C GLN A 43 1.63 -13.96 7.90
N LEU A 44 0.60 -13.99 7.03
CA LEU A 44 0.25 -12.88 6.16
C LEU A 44 -1.18 -12.40 6.32
N VAL A 45 -1.38 -11.11 6.03
CA VAL A 45 -2.69 -10.47 5.89
C VAL A 45 -2.79 -9.94 4.46
N GLU A 46 -3.94 -10.10 3.81
CA GLU A 46 -4.18 -9.60 2.45
C GLU A 46 -5.10 -8.37 2.50
N SER A 47 -4.82 -7.37 1.66
CA SER A 47 -5.75 -6.26 1.47
C SER A 47 -6.91 -6.67 0.57
N SER A 48 -8.00 -5.91 0.62
CA SER A 48 -8.92 -5.93 -0.53
C SER A 48 -8.17 -5.41 -1.77
N PRO A 49 -8.41 -5.99 -2.97
CA PRO A 49 -7.94 -5.39 -4.20
C PRO A 49 -8.49 -3.98 -4.35
N PHE A 50 -7.68 -3.06 -4.86
CA PHE A 50 -8.07 -1.66 -5.05
C PHE A 50 -7.65 -1.17 -6.43
N TYR A 51 -8.35 -0.14 -6.92
CA TYR A 51 -8.05 0.46 -8.22
C TYR A 51 -7.39 1.82 -8.05
N THR A 52 -6.37 2.09 -8.86
CA THR A 52 -5.65 3.37 -8.83
C THR A 52 -6.52 4.57 -9.23
N SER A 53 -7.61 4.34 -9.96
CA SER A 53 -8.66 5.32 -10.29
C SER A 53 -9.94 4.57 -10.68
N THR A 54 -11.03 5.27 -11.01
CA THR A 54 -12.31 4.64 -11.42
C THR A 54 -12.15 3.60 -12.54
N TYR A 55 -11.27 3.89 -13.50
CA TYR A 55 -10.98 3.04 -14.66
C TYR A 55 -9.49 2.66 -14.72
N GLY A 56 -8.82 2.63 -13.57
CA GLY A 56 -7.37 2.48 -13.46
C GLY A 56 -6.87 1.04 -13.32
N TYR A 57 -5.61 0.92 -12.93
CA TYR A 57 -4.95 -0.36 -12.69
C TYR A 57 -5.48 -1.00 -11.40
N LYS A 58 -5.60 -2.33 -11.39
CA LYS A 58 -5.98 -3.09 -10.19
C LYS A 58 -4.74 -3.59 -9.46
N LEU A 59 -4.64 -3.30 -8.17
CA LEU A 59 -3.52 -3.69 -7.32
C LEU A 59 -4.02 -4.48 -6.10
N GLY A 60 -3.14 -5.30 -5.53
CA GLY A 60 -3.37 -6.00 -4.26
C GLY A 60 -2.12 -5.97 -3.39
N LEU A 61 -2.32 -6.04 -2.07
CA LEU A 61 -1.24 -6.05 -1.08
C LEU A 61 -1.27 -7.32 -0.24
N LYS A 62 -0.08 -7.78 0.17
CA LYS A 62 0.07 -8.78 1.24
C LYS A 62 1.10 -8.29 2.25
N LEU A 63 0.76 -8.35 3.52
CA LEU A 63 1.64 -7.95 4.61
C LEU A 63 2.07 -9.17 5.40
N PHE A 64 3.37 -9.38 5.54
CA PHE A 64 3.95 -10.46 6.32
C PHE A 64 4.37 -9.94 7.68
N LEU A 65 3.57 -10.24 8.69
CA LEU A 65 3.69 -9.65 10.03
C LEU A 65 4.94 -10.11 10.77
N ASN A 66 5.49 -11.27 10.40
CA ASN A 66 6.75 -11.78 10.94
C ASN A 66 7.86 -11.85 9.87
N GLY A 67 7.73 -11.03 8.82
CA GLY A 67 8.65 -10.96 7.70
C GLY A 67 8.53 -12.11 6.70
N ASP A 68 9.11 -11.89 5.51
CA ASP A 68 9.25 -12.91 4.47
C ASP A 68 10.70 -12.99 3.98
N LEU A 69 11.12 -14.16 3.50
CA LEU A 69 12.47 -14.47 3.02
C LEU A 69 13.56 -13.95 3.98
N ASP A 70 14.47 -13.11 3.50
CA ASP A 70 15.60 -12.56 4.27
C ASP A 70 15.16 -11.61 5.40
N GLY A 71 13.90 -11.16 5.39
CA GLY A 71 13.30 -10.30 6.40
C GLY A 71 12.67 -11.05 7.57
N PHE A 72 12.59 -12.38 7.48
CA PHE A 72 11.93 -13.22 8.46
C PHE A 72 12.43 -12.96 9.89
N ASN A 73 11.48 -12.83 10.82
CA ASN A 73 11.67 -12.56 12.24
C ASN A 73 12.44 -11.26 12.57
N LYS A 74 12.65 -10.37 11.59
CA LYS A 74 13.39 -9.11 11.78
C LYS A 74 12.60 -7.90 11.32
N PHE A 75 11.94 -8.01 10.17
CA PHE A 75 11.22 -6.91 9.55
C PHE A 75 9.78 -7.29 9.26
N LEU A 76 8.90 -6.30 9.30
CA LEU A 76 7.65 -6.32 8.56
C LEU A 76 8.01 -6.34 7.07
N SER A 77 7.36 -7.21 6.28
CA SER A 77 7.57 -7.26 4.82
C SER A 77 6.25 -7.03 4.08
N LEU A 78 6.31 -6.34 2.95
CA LEU A 78 5.14 -5.99 2.15
C LEU A 78 5.31 -6.45 0.71
N HIS A 79 4.29 -7.15 0.19
CA HIS A 79 4.18 -7.49 -1.23
C HIS A 79 3.11 -6.63 -1.88
N ILE A 80 3.42 -6.15 -3.08
CA ILE A 80 2.48 -5.45 -3.96
C ILE A 80 2.37 -6.24 -5.25
N THR A 81 1.16 -6.38 -5.78
CA THR A 81 0.92 -7.16 -6.99
C THR A 81 0.00 -6.40 -7.92
N VAL A 82 0.39 -6.31 -9.20
CA VAL A 82 -0.52 -5.89 -10.27
C VAL A 82 -1.44 -7.06 -10.58
N MET A 83 -2.74 -6.83 -10.49
CA MET A 83 -3.79 -7.82 -10.74
C MET A 83 -4.48 -7.53 -12.07
N LYS A 84 -5.03 -8.56 -12.70
CA LYS A 84 -5.84 -8.40 -13.91
C LYS A 84 -7.07 -7.54 -13.62
N GLY A 85 -7.21 -6.44 -14.36
CA GLY A 85 -8.28 -5.48 -14.25
C GLY A 85 -9.24 -5.52 -15.44
N ASN A 86 -10.46 -5.02 -15.23
CA ASN A 86 -11.47 -4.92 -16.28
C ASN A 86 -11.12 -3.88 -17.36
N TYR A 87 -10.23 -2.94 -17.02
CA TYR A 87 -9.86 -1.82 -17.87
C TYR A 87 -8.47 -1.97 -18.49
N ASP A 88 -7.78 -3.10 -18.27
CA ASP A 88 -6.42 -3.34 -18.77
C ASP A 88 -6.21 -3.05 -20.27
N PRO A 89 -7.17 -3.33 -21.19
CA PRO A 89 -7.03 -2.99 -22.61
C PRO A 89 -7.00 -1.49 -22.93
N LEU A 90 -7.41 -0.63 -21.99
CA LEU A 90 -7.44 0.82 -22.15
C LEU A 90 -6.22 1.51 -21.54
N LEU A 91 -5.41 0.77 -20.77
CA LEU A 91 -4.31 1.30 -19.98
C LEU A 91 -2.97 1.16 -20.69
N ASN A 92 -2.05 2.07 -20.40
CA ASN A 92 -0.68 1.99 -20.88
C ASN A 92 0.09 0.93 -20.10
N TRP A 93 0.92 0.16 -20.80
CA TRP A 93 1.75 -0.89 -20.22
C TRP A 93 3.21 -0.76 -20.71
N PRO A 94 4.21 -1.10 -19.87
CA PRO A 94 4.09 -1.53 -18.47
C PRO A 94 3.60 -0.41 -17.52
N PHE A 95 3.12 -0.78 -16.34
CA PHE A 95 2.79 0.16 -15.27
C PHE A 95 4.05 0.96 -14.89
N GLN A 96 3.97 2.29 -14.98
CA GLN A 96 5.14 3.20 -14.92
C GLN A 96 5.09 4.23 -13.79
N TYR A 97 4.05 4.19 -12.97
CA TYR A 97 3.79 5.21 -11.95
C TYR A 97 4.48 4.84 -10.63
N SER A 98 5.03 5.82 -9.92
CA SER A 98 5.71 5.53 -8.64
C SER A 98 4.67 5.12 -7.60
N ILE A 99 4.97 4.05 -6.84
CA ILE A 99 4.14 3.58 -5.74
C ILE A 99 4.81 4.02 -4.45
N ILE A 100 4.17 4.93 -3.73
CA ILE A 100 4.61 5.44 -2.43
C ILE A 100 3.80 4.72 -1.35
N ILE A 101 4.50 4.10 -0.42
CA ILE A 101 3.93 3.34 0.69
C ILE A 101 4.31 4.05 1.98
N CYS A 102 3.32 4.30 2.83
CA CYS A 102 3.47 4.94 4.13
C CYS A 102 2.89 4.05 5.22
N LEU A 103 3.71 3.60 6.17
CA LEU A 103 3.27 3.03 7.43
C LEU A 103 3.17 4.15 8.46
N TYR A 104 1.96 4.36 9.00
CA TYR A 104 1.69 5.46 9.91
C TYR A 104 2.25 5.21 11.31
N ASP A 105 3.13 6.10 11.74
CA ASP A 105 3.29 6.44 13.16
C ASP A 105 2.12 7.32 13.64
N MET A 106 1.31 6.80 14.57
CA MET A 106 0.15 7.49 15.16
C MET A 106 0.52 8.29 16.44
N SER A 107 1.81 8.53 16.69
CA SER A 107 2.25 9.47 17.71
C SER A 107 2.13 10.92 17.22
N GLU A 108 2.24 11.88 18.13
CA GLU A 108 2.33 13.31 17.79
C GLU A 108 3.60 13.67 16.99
N GLN A 109 4.59 12.77 16.93
CA GLN A 109 5.83 12.99 16.18
C GLN A 109 5.66 12.73 14.68
N HIS A 110 4.63 11.97 14.28
CA HIS A 110 4.35 11.60 12.89
C HIS A 110 5.58 11.08 12.12
N HIS A 111 6.43 10.29 12.78
CA HIS A 111 7.62 9.69 12.18
C HIS A 111 7.25 8.49 11.30
N HIS A 112 6.47 8.73 10.25
CA HIS A 112 6.01 7.68 9.35
C HIS A 112 7.17 6.98 8.62
N VAL A 113 7.01 5.68 8.36
CA VAL A 113 7.97 4.92 7.54
C VAL A 113 7.51 4.93 6.10
N ILE A 114 8.37 5.46 5.21
CA ILE A 114 8.04 5.69 3.81
C ILE A 114 8.95 4.86 2.91
N HIS A 115 8.34 4.13 1.98
CA HIS A 115 9.04 3.45 0.89
C HIS A 115 8.48 3.90 -0.46
N THR A 116 9.35 4.07 -1.45
CA THR A 116 8.95 4.36 -2.83
C THR A 116 9.45 3.27 -3.76
N ILE A 117 8.53 2.68 -4.53
CA ILE A 117 8.86 1.80 -5.64
C ILE A 117 8.74 2.62 -6.93
N LYS A 118 9.81 2.60 -7.72
CA LYS A 118 9.86 3.21 -9.05
C LYS A 118 9.91 2.08 -10.08
N PRO A 119 8.78 1.75 -10.75
CA PRO A 119 8.75 0.71 -11.77
C PRO A 119 9.79 0.96 -12.86
N LYS A 120 10.43 -0.11 -13.34
CA LYS A 120 11.30 -0.09 -14.51
C LYS A 120 10.62 -0.80 -15.66
N GLU A 121 10.97 -0.40 -16.89
CA GLU A 121 10.31 -0.88 -18.11
C GLU A 121 10.39 -2.41 -18.30
N TYR A 122 11.49 -3.03 -17.85
CA TYR A 122 11.74 -4.47 -17.96
C TYR A 122 11.27 -5.29 -16.76
N ASP A 123 10.64 -4.67 -15.76
CA ASP A 123 10.15 -5.38 -14.59
C ASP A 123 8.89 -6.20 -14.93
N GLU A 124 9.03 -7.53 -14.97
CA GLU A 124 7.92 -8.44 -15.32
C GLU A 124 6.68 -8.27 -14.41
N CYS A 125 6.88 -7.88 -13.15
CA CYS A 125 5.81 -7.64 -12.19
C CYS A 125 4.90 -6.45 -12.57
N PHE A 126 5.36 -5.55 -13.45
CA PHE A 126 4.62 -4.36 -13.89
C PHE A 126 4.08 -4.45 -15.32
N LYS A 127 4.28 -5.57 -16.03
CA LYS A 127 3.70 -5.77 -17.36
C LYS A 127 2.19 -5.98 -17.31
N GLN A 128 1.54 -5.96 -18.47
CA GLN A 128 0.11 -6.27 -18.56
C GLN A 128 -0.19 -7.70 -18.07
N PRO A 129 -1.05 -7.89 -17.06
CA PRO A 129 -1.39 -9.21 -16.55
C PRO A 129 -2.00 -10.12 -17.61
N GLN A 130 -1.38 -11.28 -17.79
CA GLN A 130 -1.92 -12.36 -18.65
C GLN A 130 -2.73 -13.38 -17.83
N ALA A 131 -2.39 -13.53 -16.55
CA ALA A 131 -3.12 -14.31 -15.55
C ALA A 131 -3.80 -13.37 -14.53
N ASP A 132 -4.47 -13.92 -13.51
CA ASP A 132 -5.16 -13.12 -12.49
C ASP A 132 -4.24 -12.15 -11.74
N THR A 133 -2.96 -12.52 -11.59
CA THR A 133 -1.94 -11.71 -10.92
C THR A 133 -0.58 -11.85 -11.60
N ASN A 134 0.18 -10.76 -11.65
CA ASN A 134 1.60 -10.79 -11.97
C ASN A 134 2.45 -11.35 -10.82
N PRO A 135 3.75 -11.61 -11.05
CA PRO A 135 4.73 -11.69 -9.97
C PRO A 135 4.65 -10.44 -9.07
N TYR A 136 4.88 -10.62 -7.77
CA TYR A 136 4.83 -9.54 -6.81
C TYR A 136 6.14 -8.73 -6.77
N VAL A 137 6.03 -7.47 -6.36
CA VAL A 137 7.16 -6.70 -5.85
C VAL A 137 7.22 -6.84 -4.34
N GLN A 138 8.40 -7.12 -3.81
CA GLN A 138 8.61 -7.32 -2.38
C GLN A 138 9.46 -6.20 -1.77
N ILE A 139 9.03 -5.73 -0.61
CA ILE A 139 9.80 -4.88 0.29
C ILE A 139 10.11 -5.73 1.53
N THR A 140 11.28 -6.35 1.55
CA THR A 140 11.70 -7.28 2.61
C THR A 140 11.89 -6.57 3.95
N ASN A 141 12.46 -5.37 3.93
CA ASN A 141 12.84 -4.60 5.11
C ASN A 141 11.93 -3.38 5.34
N PHE A 142 10.61 -3.55 5.20
CA PHE A 142 9.67 -2.43 5.21
C PHE A 142 9.72 -1.64 6.53
N CYS A 143 9.75 -2.33 7.68
CA CYS A 143 9.97 -1.70 8.99
C CYS A 143 10.49 -2.72 10.00
N PRO A 144 11.47 -2.42 10.87
CA PRO A 144 11.91 -3.35 11.92
C PRO A 144 10.76 -3.77 12.84
N LEU A 145 10.62 -5.06 13.15
CA LEU A 145 9.51 -5.56 13.98
C LEU A 145 9.54 -4.96 15.40
N GLU A 146 10.73 -4.71 15.94
CA GLU A 146 10.92 -4.04 17.24
C GLU A 146 10.40 -2.61 17.25
N LEU A 147 10.44 -1.94 16.10
CA LEU A 147 9.91 -0.59 15.92
C LEU A 147 8.39 -0.65 15.79
N VAL A 148 7.87 -1.57 14.96
CA VAL A 148 6.42 -1.71 14.70
C VAL A 148 5.65 -2.10 15.98
N PHE A 149 6.14 -3.12 16.69
CA PHE A 149 5.43 -3.73 17.83
C PHE A 149 6.04 -3.36 19.19
N GLY A 150 7.02 -2.45 19.21
CA GLY A 150 7.57 -1.89 20.44
C GLY A 150 6.57 -0.93 21.09
N LYS A 151 6.24 -1.14 22.36
CA LYS A 151 5.22 -0.34 23.09
C LYS A 151 5.56 1.15 23.21
N GLN A 152 6.82 1.52 23.01
CA GLN A 152 7.29 2.90 23.03
C GLN A 152 7.00 3.64 21.71
N TYR A 153 6.59 2.93 20.65
CA TYR A 153 6.27 3.48 19.35
C TYR A 153 4.76 3.35 19.09
N ALA A 154 4.24 4.16 18.17
CA ALA A 154 2.81 4.24 17.90
C ALA A 154 2.44 3.79 16.48
N TYR A 155 3.15 2.81 15.92
CA TYR A 155 2.76 2.16 14.66
C TYR A 155 1.57 1.21 14.80
N VAL A 156 1.32 0.77 16.03
CA VAL A 156 0.14 0.02 16.44
C VAL A 156 -0.55 0.78 17.57
N GLN A 157 -1.82 1.11 17.39
CA GLN A 157 -2.65 1.74 18.42
C GLN A 157 -4.06 1.19 18.36
N ASN A 158 -4.67 0.97 19.53
CA ASN A 158 -6.01 0.39 19.65
C ASN A 158 -6.18 -0.91 18.84
N ASP A 159 -5.14 -1.75 18.82
CA ASP A 159 -5.08 -3.01 18.07
C ASP A 159 -5.25 -2.83 16.55
N LYS A 160 -4.79 -1.68 16.03
CA LYS A 160 -4.85 -1.32 14.60
C LYS A 160 -3.51 -0.85 14.08
N MET A 161 -3.29 -1.12 12.79
CA MET A 161 -2.19 -0.59 11.98
C MET A 161 -2.76 0.06 10.72
N PHE A 162 -2.14 1.14 10.24
CA PHE A 162 -2.53 1.82 9.01
C PHE A 162 -1.38 1.88 8.02
N ILE A 163 -1.63 1.39 6.80
CA ILE A 163 -0.71 1.49 5.66
C ILE A 163 -1.42 2.22 4.53
N LYS A 164 -0.84 3.32 4.05
CA LYS A 164 -1.36 4.07 2.90
C LYS A 164 -0.49 3.85 1.68
N ILE A 165 -1.15 3.60 0.56
CA ILE A 165 -0.56 3.52 -0.76
C ILE A 165 -0.98 4.76 -1.53
N PHE A 166 -0.01 5.42 -2.15
CA PHE A 166 -0.23 6.54 -3.05
C PHE A 166 0.48 6.28 -4.38
N ILE A 167 -0.25 6.45 -5.48
CA ILE A 167 0.22 6.29 -6.84
C ILE A 167 0.49 7.68 -7.39
N SER A 168 1.78 7.97 -7.61
CA SER A 168 2.22 9.23 -8.18
C SER A 168 2.14 9.17 -9.69
N PHE A 169 1.13 9.83 -10.26
CA PHE A 169 0.96 9.99 -11.70
C PHE A 169 1.87 11.08 -12.29
N GLU A 170 2.38 11.98 -11.43
CA GLU A 170 3.41 12.96 -11.76
C GLU A 170 4.76 12.56 -11.13
N LYS A 171 5.84 13.22 -11.55
CA LYS A 171 7.18 13.01 -10.99
C LYS A 171 7.47 14.06 -9.92
N TYR A 172 7.29 13.70 -8.66
CA TYR A 172 7.68 14.54 -7.52
C TYR A 172 9.06 14.15 -6.97
N ASN A 173 9.77 15.14 -6.46
CA ASN A 173 10.97 14.95 -5.65
C ASN A 173 10.61 14.25 -4.31
N GLU A 174 11.54 13.46 -3.78
CA GLU A 174 11.44 12.85 -2.44
C GLU A 174 11.19 13.87 -1.32
N ASN A 175 11.71 15.09 -1.42
CA ASN A 175 11.46 16.16 -0.44
C ASN A 175 9.99 16.61 -0.46
N VAL A 176 9.43 16.84 -1.65
CA VAL A 176 8.01 17.16 -1.83
C VAL A 176 7.13 16.04 -1.30
N ILE A 177 7.47 14.78 -1.59
CA ILE A 177 6.73 13.62 -1.09
C ILE A 177 6.78 13.55 0.45
N LYS A 178 7.94 13.80 1.06
CA LYS A 178 8.08 13.81 2.53
C LYS A 178 7.22 14.90 3.18
N GLN A 179 7.34 16.13 2.70
CA GLN A 179 6.53 17.27 3.20
C GLN A 179 5.03 17.02 3.01
N TRP A 180 4.64 16.46 1.86
CA TRP A 180 3.25 16.11 1.60
C TRP A 180 2.74 15.00 2.51
N ILE A 181 3.58 14.02 2.89
CA ILE A 181 3.18 12.94 3.81
C ILE A 181 3.03 13.48 5.24
N GLU A 182 3.91 14.37 5.68
CA GLU A 182 3.83 14.98 7.03
C GLU A 182 2.51 15.74 7.26
N ILE A 183 1.91 16.30 6.21
CA ILE A 183 0.64 17.04 6.30
C ILE A 183 -0.61 16.14 6.20
N GLN A 184 -0.46 14.83 5.97
CA GLN A 184 -1.58 13.88 5.81
C GLN A 184 -2.34 13.60 7.11
N SER A 185 -1.75 13.95 8.26
CA SER A 185 -2.38 13.85 9.58
C SER A 185 -3.59 14.77 9.76
N ASN A 186 -3.79 15.73 8.84
CA ASN A 186 -4.73 16.84 9.02
C ASN A 186 -6.16 16.57 8.51
N GLY A 187 -6.45 15.35 8.03
CA GLY A 187 -7.79 14.96 7.59
C GLY A 187 -8.33 15.81 6.43
N TYR A 188 -7.44 16.32 5.57
CA TYR A 188 -7.83 17.14 4.44
C TYR A 188 -8.64 16.33 3.42
N PRO A 189 -9.63 16.94 2.75
CA PRO A 189 -10.22 16.35 1.56
C PRO A 189 -9.14 16.06 0.50
N VAL A 190 -9.28 14.96 -0.25
CA VAL A 190 -8.30 14.52 -1.28
C VAL A 190 -7.94 15.64 -2.27
N ASN A 191 -8.91 16.42 -2.72
CA ASN A 191 -8.64 17.54 -3.63
C ASN A 191 -7.74 18.61 -2.99
N LYS A 192 -7.86 18.82 -1.66
CA LYS A 192 -7.02 19.75 -0.93
C LYS A 192 -5.60 19.21 -0.75
N GLU A 193 -5.47 17.90 -0.50
CA GLU A 193 -4.17 17.24 -0.44
C GLU A 193 -3.41 17.35 -1.77
N LEU A 194 -4.12 17.23 -2.90
CA LEU A 194 -3.55 17.39 -4.25
C LEU A 194 -3.12 18.84 -4.52
N GLU A 195 -3.95 19.83 -4.15
CA GLU A 195 -3.57 21.25 -4.25
C GLU A 195 -2.28 21.57 -3.50
N ILE A 196 -2.11 20.99 -2.29
CA ILE A 196 -0.89 21.21 -1.50
C ILE A 196 0.29 20.50 -2.15
N LEU A 197 0.13 19.27 -2.63
CA LEU A 197 1.18 18.54 -3.34
C LEU A 197 1.69 19.32 -4.57
N GLU A 198 0.77 19.87 -5.37
CA GLU A 198 1.10 20.72 -6.53
C GLU A 198 1.81 22.02 -6.11
N ALA A 199 1.37 22.64 -5.01
CA ALA A 199 1.98 23.86 -4.50
C ALA A 199 3.42 23.61 -4.02
N LEU A 200 3.65 22.50 -3.28
CA LEU A 200 4.99 22.07 -2.85
C LEU A 200 5.89 21.78 -4.04
N HIS A 201 5.37 21.13 -5.08
CA HIS A 201 6.14 20.84 -6.28
C HIS A 201 6.62 22.09 -7.02
N LYS A 202 5.81 23.17 -7.06
CA LYS A 202 6.14 24.43 -7.73
C LYS A 202 7.17 25.29 -6.98
N GLN A 203 7.48 24.96 -5.74
CA GLN A 203 8.45 25.71 -4.91
C GLN A 203 9.89 25.22 -5.07
N GLU A 204 10.11 24.14 -5.82
CA GLU A 204 11.42 23.61 -6.20
C GLU A 204 11.83 24.03 -7.62
#